data_AF-A0A661D505-F1
#
_entry.id   AF-A0A661D505-F1
#
_cell.length_a   1.000
_cell.length_b   1.000
_cell.length_c   1.000
_cell.angle_alpha   90.00
_cell.angle_beta   90.00
_cell.angle_gamma   90.00
#
_symmetry.space_group_name_H-M   'P 1'
#
loop_
_entity.id
_entity.type
_entity.pdbx_description
1 polymer ?
#
loop_
_entity_poly.entity_id
_entity_poly.type
_entity_poly.pdbx_seq_one_letter_code
_entity_poly.pdbx_strand_id
1 'polypeptide(L)'
;MSNDTISQVTLDAFHQGVTHLVQQKAAKLRPWVDDWSPDAETGNWDRLGAGDAATKTRKMATPETGRVWSRRTAIATAVNDAEIIEQEDPTRMLEDPKSHIIRSLGYSMGRAMDDKIIA
;
A
#
# COMPACT_ATOMS: atom_id res chain seq x y z
N MET A 1 35.60 -2.17 7.34
CA MET A 1 34.41 -2.57 8.11
C MET A 1 33.99 -1.34 8.87
N SER A 2 32.85 -0.74 8.53
CA SER A 2 32.37 0.49 9.18
C SER A 2 32.26 0.24 10.68
N ASN A 3 32.66 1.23 11.47
CA ASN A 3 32.66 1.19 12.93
C ASN A 3 31.23 1.43 13.43
N ASP A 4 30.30 0.57 13.04
CA ASP A 4 28.89 0.72 13.34
C ASP A 4 28.65 0.30 14.79
N THR A 5 28.16 1.25 15.59
CA THR A 5 27.84 0.99 17.01
C THR A 5 26.79 -0.13 17.12
N ILE A 6 26.77 -0.85 18.24
CA ILE A 6 25.79 -1.93 18.50
C ILE A 6 24.35 -1.47 18.24
N SER A 7 24.02 -0.22 18.58
CA SER A 7 22.69 0.37 18.31
C SER A 7 22.35 0.44 16.82
N GLN A 8 23.31 0.79 15.96
CA GLN A 8 23.09 0.90 14.51
C GLN A 8 22.84 -0.48 13.91
N VAL A 9 23.65 -1.48 14.28
CA VAL A 9 23.46 -2.87 13.83
C VAL A 9 22.09 -3.40 14.21
N THR A 10 21.58 -3.05 15.40
CA THR A 10 20.26 -3.50 15.87
C THR A 10 19.12 -2.85 15.08
N LEU A 11 19.27 -1.58 14.72
CA LEU A 11 18.31 -0.83 13.90
C LEU A 11 18.28 -1.36 12.47
N ASP A 12 19.45 -1.65 11.89
CA ASP A 12 19.57 -2.23 10.56
C ASP A 12 18.95 -3.63 10.49
N ALA A 13 19.19 -4.46 11.51
CA ALA A 13 18.58 -5.79 11.60
C ALA A 13 17.04 -5.70 11.66
N PHE A 14 16.50 -4.76 12.44
CA PHE A 14 15.06 -4.51 12.48
C PHE A 14 14.53 -4.09 11.11
N HIS A 15 15.17 -3.11 10.47
CA HIS A 15 14.76 -2.61 9.16
C HIS A 15 14.78 -3.72 8.09
N GLN A 16 15.82 -4.53 8.05
CA GLN A 16 15.93 -5.66 7.13
C GLN A 16 14.85 -6.72 7.40
N GLY A 17 14.56 -7.02 8.67
CA GLY A 17 13.53 -7.98 9.05
C GLY A 17 12.13 -7.53 8.62
N VAL A 18 11.78 -6.27 8.88
CA VAL A 18 10.48 -5.71 8.49
C VAL A 18 10.35 -5.67 6.97
N THR A 19 11.35 -5.14 6.25
CA THR A 19 11.30 -5.04 4.77
C THR A 19 11.17 -6.41 4.11
N HIS A 20 11.87 -7.43 4.62
CA HIS A 20 11.74 -8.80 4.13
C HIS A 20 10.33 -9.36 4.32
N LEU A 21 9.70 -9.16 5.48
CA LEU A 21 8.34 -9.65 5.73
C LEU A 21 7.27 -8.89 4.95
N VAL A 22 7.44 -7.59 4.78
CA VAL A 22 6.56 -6.76 3.94
C VAL A 22 6.55 -7.25 2.49
N GLN A 23 7.72 -7.62 1.95
CA GLN A 23 7.80 -8.21 0.60
C GLN A 23 7.03 -9.52 0.48
N GLN A 24 7.08 -10.38 1.50
CA GLN A 24 6.36 -11.66 1.49
C GLN A 24 4.85 -11.51 1.65
N LYS A 25 4.39 -10.47 2.35
CA LYS A 25 2.98 -10.27 2.72
C LYS A 25 2.48 -8.91 2.24
N ALA A 26 2.57 -8.70 0.93
CA ALA A 26 1.92 -7.57 0.29
C ALA A 26 0.39 -7.59 0.51
N ALA A 27 -0.22 -6.41 0.43
CA ALA A 27 -1.67 -6.22 0.46
C ALA A 27 -2.36 -7.08 -0.61
N LYS A 28 -3.44 -7.78 -0.24
CA LYS A 28 -4.13 -8.72 -1.14
C LYS A 28 -4.89 -8.02 -2.24
N LEU A 29 -5.40 -6.83 -1.96
CA LEU A 29 -6.25 -6.08 -2.87
C LEU A 29 -5.45 -5.13 -3.78
N ARG A 30 -4.19 -4.86 -3.46
CA ARG A 30 -3.32 -3.96 -4.23
C ARG A 30 -3.19 -4.31 -5.72
N PRO A 31 -3.07 -5.59 -6.13
CA PRO A 31 -2.99 -5.93 -7.56
C PRO A 31 -4.27 -5.62 -8.37
N TRP A 32 -5.39 -5.36 -7.69
CA TRP A 32 -6.69 -5.08 -8.32
C TRP A 32 -6.99 -3.58 -8.43
N VAL A 33 -6.04 -2.73 -8.04
CA VAL A 33 -6.14 -1.27 -8.10
C VAL A 33 -4.99 -0.74 -8.95
N ASP A 34 -5.23 0.37 -9.65
CA ASP A 34 -4.17 1.06 -10.39
C ASP A 34 -3.15 1.67 -9.42
N ASP A 35 -1.89 1.29 -9.57
CA ASP A 35 -0.78 1.86 -8.80
C ASP A 35 -0.20 3.04 -9.59
N TRP A 36 -0.33 4.24 -9.03
CA TRP A 36 0.33 5.44 -9.54
C TRP A 36 1.06 6.12 -8.40
N SER A 37 2.38 6.26 -8.57
CA SER A 37 3.24 6.93 -7.60
C SER A 37 3.73 8.26 -8.17
N PRO A 38 2.95 9.34 -8.09
CA PRO A 38 3.54 10.65 -8.11
C PRO A 38 4.16 10.93 -6.73
N ASP A 39 5.29 11.64 -6.68
CA ASP A 39 5.81 12.27 -5.44
C ASP A 39 4.87 13.39 -4.92
N ALA A 40 3.59 13.34 -5.26
CA ALA A 40 2.57 14.35 -5.01
C ALA A 40 1.59 13.86 -3.95
N GLU A 41 1.13 14.80 -3.12
CA GLU A 41 0.13 14.56 -2.08
C GLU A 41 -1.24 14.12 -2.65
N THR A 42 -1.51 14.45 -3.91
CA THR A 42 -2.78 14.13 -4.57
C THR A 42 -2.58 13.59 -5.98
N GLY A 43 -3.37 12.57 -6.33
CA GLY A 43 -3.47 12.02 -7.68
C GLY A 43 -4.88 12.17 -8.25
N ASN A 44 -5.00 12.52 -9.53
CA ASN A 44 -6.27 12.58 -10.25
C ASN A 44 -6.40 11.44 -11.26
N TRP A 45 -7.56 10.78 -11.27
CA TRP A 45 -7.95 9.79 -12.28
C TRP A 45 -9.17 10.28 -13.05
N ASP A 46 -9.04 10.29 -14.37
CA ASP A 46 -10.13 10.65 -15.28
C ASP A 46 -11.04 9.45 -15.53
N ARG A 47 -12.35 9.69 -15.46
CA ARG A 47 -13.40 8.70 -15.70
C ARG A 47 -14.28 9.18 -16.83
N LEU A 48 -14.46 8.31 -17.82
CA LEU A 48 -15.40 8.52 -18.91
C LEU A 48 -16.76 7.90 -18.55
N GLY A 49 -17.84 8.62 -18.80
CA GLY A 49 -19.19 8.08 -18.68
C GLY A 49 -19.42 6.89 -19.62
N ALA A 50 -20.30 5.98 -19.22
CA ALA A 50 -20.70 4.85 -20.06
C ALA A 50 -21.31 5.35 -21.38
N GLY A 51 -21.13 4.58 -22.44
CA GLY A 51 -21.81 4.86 -23.70
C GLY A 51 -21.88 3.63 -24.57
N ASP A 52 -22.98 3.54 -25.32
CA ASP A 52 -23.30 2.38 -26.14
C ASP A 52 -22.84 2.55 -27.58
N ALA A 53 -22.58 1.43 -28.24
CA ALA A 53 -22.29 1.41 -29.67
C ALA A 53 -23.61 1.49 -30.46
N ALA A 54 -23.69 2.43 -31.40
CA ALA A 54 -24.85 2.56 -32.29
C ALA A 54 -24.68 1.68 -33.55
N THR A 55 -25.78 1.12 -34.05
CA THR A 55 -25.79 0.36 -35.30
C THR A 55 -25.46 1.26 -36.49
N LYS A 56 -24.53 0.82 -37.34
CA LYS A 56 -24.12 1.58 -38.52
C LYS A 56 -25.15 1.46 -39.65
N THR A 57 -25.85 2.55 -39.94
CA THR A 57 -26.72 2.68 -41.12
C THR A 57 -25.92 3.11 -42.36
N ARG A 58 -26.29 2.59 -43.55
CA ARG A 58 -25.56 2.85 -44.80
C ARG A 58 -25.55 4.35 -45.16
N LYS A 59 -24.36 4.90 -45.43
CA LYS A 59 -24.11 6.29 -45.87
C LYS A 59 -24.63 7.38 -44.91
N MET A 60 -24.65 7.11 -43.61
CA MET A 60 -24.92 8.12 -42.57
C MET A 60 -23.62 8.51 -41.86
N ALA A 61 -23.56 9.75 -41.37
CA ALA A 61 -22.48 10.20 -40.48
C ALA A 61 -22.53 9.44 -39.15
N THR A 62 -21.36 9.21 -38.54
CA THR A 62 -21.27 8.57 -37.23
C THR A 62 -21.93 9.48 -36.19
N PRO A 63 -22.94 8.99 -35.43
CA PRO A 63 -23.59 9.79 -34.40
C PRO A 63 -22.64 10.05 -33.24
N GLU A 64 -22.63 11.27 -32.73
CA GLU A 64 -21.87 11.64 -31.53
C GLU A 64 -22.73 11.45 -30.28
N THR A 65 -22.25 10.63 -29.34
CA THR A 65 -22.98 10.25 -28.12
C THR A 65 -22.75 11.20 -26.93
N GLY A 66 -21.88 12.20 -27.04
CA GLY A 66 -21.70 13.23 -26.00
C GLY A 66 -21.25 12.69 -24.63
N ARG A 67 -20.29 11.74 -24.59
CA ARG A 67 -19.84 11.14 -23.33
C ARG A 67 -19.21 12.20 -22.43
N VAL A 68 -19.69 12.27 -21.18
CA VAL A 68 -19.23 13.24 -20.20
C VAL A 68 -18.01 12.68 -19.46
N TRP A 69 -17.00 13.54 -19.30
CA TRP A 69 -15.83 13.26 -18.47
C TRP A 69 -16.06 13.73 -17.04
N SER A 70 -15.58 12.94 -16.08
CA SER A 70 -15.52 13.31 -14.67
C SER A 70 -14.16 12.93 -14.10
N ARG A 71 -13.81 13.44 -12.93
CA ARG A 71 -12.52 13.20 -12.27
C ARG A 71 -12.72 12.72 -10.85
N ARG A 72 -11.86 11.81 -10.38
CA ARG A 72 -11.68 11.48 -8.96
C ARG A 72 -10.29 11.88 -8.52
N THR A 73 -10.19 12.38 -7.30
CA THR A 73 -8.93 12.71 -6.66
C THR A 73 -8.70 11.72 -5.51
N ALA A 74 -7.54 11.08 -5.48
CA ALA A 74 -7.06 10.38 -4.28
C ALA A 74 -6.04 11.26 -3.57
N ILE A 75 -6.04 11.17 -2.25
CA ILE A 75 -5.16 11.93 -1.36
C ILE A 75 -4.33 10.90 -0.59
N ALA A 76 -3.02 11.08 -0.58
CA ALA A 76 -2.12 10.23 0.19
C ALA A 76 -2.36 10.46 1.69
N THR A 77 -2.57 9.37 2.44
CA THR A 77 -2.72 9.44 3.91
C THR A 77 -1.63 8.60 4.56
N ALA A 78 -0.93 9.18 5.54
CA ALA A 78 0.11 8.48 6.28
C ALA A 78 -0.48 7.54 7.33
N VAL A 79 0.10 6.35 7.46
CA VAL A 79 -0.23 5.35 8.48
C VAL A 79 1.07 4.89 9.13
N ASN A 80 1.05 4.68 10.44
CA ASN A 80 2.19 4.22 11.22
C ASN A 80 1.77 3.11 12.20
N ASP A 81 2.75 2.27 12.55
CA ASP A 81 2.64 1.23 13.55
C ASP A 81 3.97 1.15 14.29
N ALA A 82 3.93 1.02 15.61
CA ALA A 82 5.12 1.07 16.46
C ALA A 82 4.87 0.28 17.75
N GLU A 83 5.90 -0.42 18.20
CA GLU A 83 5.87 -1.24 19.41
C GLU A 83 7.13 -0.99 20.23
N ILE A 84 7.02 -1.13 21.55
CA ILE A 84 8.14 -0.99 22.49
C ILE A 84 8.44 -2.36 23.10
N ILE A 85 9.73 -2.70 23.18
CA ILE A 85 10.21 -3.93 23.83
C ILE A 85 11.20 -3.53 24.91
N GLU A 86 10.98 -4.01 26.14
CA GLU A 86 11.92 -3.82 27.23
C GLU A 86 13.00 -4.90 27.23
N GLN A 87 14.14 -4.60 27.86
CA GLN A 87 15.28 -5.52 27.90
C GLN A 87 14.98 -6.80 28.70
N GLU A 88 14.03 -6.74 29.63
CA GLU A 88 13.64 -7.86 30.49
C GLU A 88 12.70 -8.85 29.77
N ASP A 89 11.99 -8.42 28.72
CA ASP A 89 10.96 -9.22 28.06
C ASP A 89 11.48 -10.52 27.43
N PRO A 90 12.62 -10.52 26.70
CA PRO A 90 13.20 -11.76 26.19
C PRO A 90 13.60 -12.77 27.28
N THR A 91 13.77 -12.32 28.52
CA THR A 91 14.14 -13.18 29.65
C THR A 91 12.92 -13.71 30.39
N ARG A 92 11.80 -12.99 30.33
CA ARG A 92 10.54 -13.33 31.02
C ARG A 92 9.57 -14.14 30.15
N MET A 93 9.76 -14.14 28.83
CA MET A 93 8.87 -14.83 27.88
C MET A 93 9.46 -16.15 27.40
N LEU A 94 8.59 -17.15 27.18
CA LEU A 94 8.99 -18.46 26.63
C LEU A 94 9.31 -18.39 25.13
N GLU A 95 8.64 -17.50 24.42
CA GLU A 95 8.84 -17.24 22.99
C GLU A 95 9.57 -15.91 22.81
N ASP A 96 10.30 -15.73 21.69
CA ASP A 96 11.04 -14.49 21.41
C ASP A 96 10.10 -13.35 20.96
N PRO A 97 9.82 -12.36 21.82
CA PRO A 97 8.87 -11.30 21.48
C PRO A 97 9.30 -10.48 20.26
N LYS A 98 10.62 -10.35 20.01
CA LYS A 98 11.15 -9.51 18.92
C LYS A 98 10.70 -10.05 17.56
N SER A 99 10.86 -11.35 17.33
CA SER A 99 10.47 -12.00 16.08
C SER A 99 8.95 -11.91 15.83
N HIS A 100 8.13 -12.04 16.87
CA HIS A 100 6.67 -11.94 16.76
C HIS A 100 6.21 -10.51 16.44
N ILE A 101 6.83 -9.51 17.06
CA ILE A 101 6.53 -8.10 16.83
C ILE A 101 6.92 -7.69 15.41
N ILE A 102 8.14 -8.03 14.96
CA ILE A 102 8.58 -7.76 13.57
C ILE A 102 7.61 -8.37 12.56
N ARG A 103 7.10 -9.58 12.83
CA ARG A 103 6.08 -10.23 11.99
C ARG A 103 4.75 -9.50 12.02
N SER A 104 4.29 -9.06 13.20
CA SER A 104 3.06 -8.29 13.32
C SER A 104 3.12 -6.98 12.53
N LEU A 105 4.21 -6.21 12.70
CA LEU A 105 4.44 -4.94 12.00
C LEU A 105 4.55 -5.15 10.48
N GLY A 106 5.27 -6.17 10.04
CA GLY A 106 5.35 -6.49 8.61
C GLY A 106 3.98 -6.79 8.00
N TYR A 107 3.04 -7.32 8.78
CA TYR A 107 1.70 -7.68 8.30
C TYR A 107 0.67 -6.54 8.47
N SER A 108 0.89 -5.62 9.42
CA SER A 108 -0.07 -4.55 9.72
C SER A 108 -0.21 -3.56 8.57
N MET A 109 0.89 -3.20 7.92
CA MET A 109 0.90 -2.27 6.78
C MET A 109 0.08 -2.79 5.59
N GLY A 110 0.19 -4.09 5.27
CA GLY A 110 -0.59 -4.71 4.20
C GLY A 110 -2.09 -4.71 4.51
N ARG A 111 -2.47 -4.99 5.77
CA ARG A 111 -3.86 -4.95 6.22
C ARG A 111 -4.44 -3.53 6.17
N ALA A 112 -3.69 -2.54 6.65
CA ALA A 112 -4.13 -1.15 6.61
C ALA A 112 -4.40 -0.66 5.18
N MET A 113 -3.60 -1.12 4.21
CA MET A 113 -3.84 -0.82 2.80
C MET A 113 -5.10 -1.53 2.27
N ASP A 114 -5.29 -2.81 2.60
CA ASP A 114 -6.50 -3.54 2.22
C ASP A 114 -7.77 -2.90 2.81
N ASP A 115 -7.75 -2.47 4.07
CA ASP A 115 -8.88 -1.80 4.72
C ASP A 115 -9.25 -0.48 4.02
N LYS A 116 -8.26 0.28 3.53
CA LYS A 116 -8.47 1.50 2.74
C LYS A 116 -9.05 1.24 1.35
N ILE A 117 -8.83 0.06 0.79
CA ILE A 117 -9.39 -0.33 -0.51
C ILE A 117 -10.86 -0.78 -0.35
N ILE A 118 -11.21 -1.37 0.79
CA ILE A 118 -12.57 -1.85 1.09
C ILE A 118 -13.52 -0.72 1.49
N ALA A 119 -13.02 0.29 2.20
CA ALA A 119 -13.79 1.44 2.70
C ALA A 119 -14.30 2.36 1.58
#